data_AF-A0A6L3ENG8-F1
#
_entry.id   AF-A0A6L3ENG8-F1
#
_cell.length_a   1.000
_cell.length_b   1.000
_cell.length_c   1.000
_cell.angle_alpha   90.00
_cell.angle_beta   90.00
_cell.angle_gamma   90.00
#
_symmetry.space_group_name_H-M   'P 1'
#
loop_
_entity.id
_entity.type
_entity.pdbx_description
1 polymer ?
#
loop_
_entity_poly.entity_id
_entity_poly.type
_entity_poly.pdbx_seq_one_letter_code
_entity_poly.pdbx_strand_id
1 'polypeptide(L)'
;MMPAPIDTRWSTTRMHPSDTATAANEAVHALLLEACEQFLEAVTRLDDEAMRARLARFTAQLDRHMRFEEDVAVVLLLDLAPESADEIARIEGDHRILVRCVAAARRLMDELAVSDAPRRTLVRRLGELNRLREVLEHHTLRESEHFYPLLDRRLDEPTRRDLAMRLDGQCAELD
;
A
#
# COMPACT_ATOMS: atom_id res chain seq x y z
N MET A 1 -10.67 -38.12 16.05
CA MET A 1 -10.74 -36.69 16.38
C MET A 1 -10.34 -35.93 15.13
N MET A 2 -11.32 -35.44 14.37
CA MET A 2 -11.08 -34.70 13.13
C MET A 2 -10.79 -33.23 13.48
N PRO A 3 -9.81 -32.56 12.85
CA PRO A 3 -9.64 -31.12 13.04
C PRO A 3 -10.84 -30.38 12.44
N ALA A 4 -11.31 -29.37 13.17
CA ALA A 4 -12.39 -28.49 12.72
C ALA A 4 -11.98 -27.74 11.44
N PRO A 5 -12.92 -27.48 10.51
CA PRO A 5 -12.62 -26.68 9.33
C PRO A 5 -12.28 -25.24 9.75
N ILE A 6 -11.18 -24.73 9.20
CA ILE A 6 -10.78 -23.32 9.29
C ILE A 6 -11.84 -22.52 8.55
N ASP A 7 -12.67 -21.79 9.29
CA ASP A 7 -13.67 -20.86 8.78
C ASP A 7 -12.93 -19.72 8.06
N THR A 8 -12.68 -19.89 6.77
CA THR A 8 -12.18 -18.85 5.88
C THR A 8 -13.35 -17.96 5.50
N ARG A 9 -13.84 -17.17 6.47
CA ARG A 9 -14.72 -16.03 6.17
C ARG A 9 -13.86 -14.94 5.54
N TRP A 10 -13.67 -15.05 4.23
CA TRP A 10 -13.53 -13.86 3.40
C TRP A 10 -14.87 -13.13 3.51
N SER A 11 -14.95 -12.20 4.46
CA SER A 11 -16.01 -11.21 4.46
C SER A 11 -15.80 -10.40 3.18
N THR A 12 -16.55 -10.74 2.14
CA THR A 12 -16.86 -9.82 1.04
C THR A 12 -17.60 -8.64 1.66
N THR A 13 -16.87 -7.72 2.28
CA THR A 13 -17.39 -6.43 2.69
C THR A 13 -17.72 -5.75 1.37
N ARG A 14 -19.02 -5.67 1.05
CA ARG A 14 -19.47 -4.72 0.04
C ARG A 14 -18.97 -3.36 0.50
N MET A 15 -17.90 -2.87 -0.11
CA MET A 15 -17.50 -1.49 0.08
C MET A 15 -18.67 -0.64 -0.40
N HIS A 16 -19.26 0.09 0.54
CA HIS A 16 -20.09 1.22 0.18
C HIS A 16 -19.18 2.27 -0.45
N PRO A 17 -19.62 2.93 -1.54
CA PRO A 17 -18.84 4.00 -2.14
C PRO A 17 -18.49 5.05 -1.10
N SER A 18 -17.24 5.44 -1.06
CA SER A 18 -16.73 6.48 -0.19
C SER A 18 -17.30 7.83 -0.62
N ASP A 19 -17.74 8.64 0.35
CA ASP A 19 -18.31 9.97 0.09
C ASP A 19 -17.24 11.01 -0.28
N THR A 20 -15.97 10.74 0.05
CA THR A 20 -14.82 11.63 -0.18
C THR A 20 -13.63 10.85 -0.73
N ALA A 21 -12.71 11.56 -1.40
CA ALA A 21 -11.48 10.95 -1.89
C ALA A 21 -10.56 10.57 -0.73
N THR A 22 -10.56 11.32 0.38
CA THR A 22 -9.81 10.95 1.60
C THR A 22 -10.27 9.60 2.16
N ALA A 23 -11.58 9.38 2.30
CA ALA A 23 -12.10 8.12 2.84
C ALA A 23 -11.81 6.94 1.90
N ALA A 24 -11.90 7.16 0.59
CA ALA A 24 -11.53 6.15 -0.41
C ALA A 24 -10.04 5.80 -0.33
N ASN A 25 -9.17 6.81 -0.18
CA ASN A 25 -7.74 6.60 -0.01
C ASN A 25 -7.42 5.80 1.25
N GLU A 26 -8.03 6.14 2.38
CA GLU A 26 -7.87 5.41 3.63
C GLU A 26 -8.22 3.93 3.48
N ALA A 27 -9.28 3.61 2.73
CA ALA A 27 -9.64 2.22 2.43
C ALA A 27 -8.57 1.49 1.59
N VAL A 28 -8.00 2.15 0.57
CA VAL A 28 -6.90 1.60 -0.23
C VAL A 28 -5.67 1.33 0.66
N HIS A 29 -5.30 2.28 1.51
CA HIS A 29 -4.16 2.13 2.41
C HIS A 29 -4.35 1.07 3.48
N ALA A 30 -5.57 0.89 3.99
CA ALA A 30 -5.87 -0.22 4.89
C ALA A 30 -5.57 -1.58 4.23
N LEU A 31 -5.93 -1.74 2.94
CA LEU A 31 -5.63 -2.96 2.19
C LEU A 31 -4.13 -3.12 1.88
N LEU A 32 -3.42 -2.02 1.60
CA LEU A 32 -1.97 -2.04 1.41
C LEU A 32 -1.23 -2.43 2.69
N LEU A 33 -1.65 -1.89 3.84
CA LEU A 33 -1.11 -2.24 5.15
C LEU A 33 -1.37 -3.71 5.46
N GLU A 34 -2.59 -4.20 5.26
CA GLU A 34 -2.91 -5.61 5.46
C GLU A 34 -2.05 -6.52 4.57
N ALA A 35 -1.92 -6.20 3.27
CA ALA A 35 -1.09 -6.97 2.36
C ALA A 35 0.40 -6.96 2.75
N CYS A 36 0.90 -5.83 3.25
CA CYS A 36 2.26 -5.69 3.79
C CYS A 36 2.44 -6.58 5.03
N GLU A 37 1.49 -6.55 5.97
CA GLU A 37 1.50 -7.38 7.18
C GLU A 37 1.47 -8.86 6.85
N GLN A 38 0.59 -9.30 5.94
CA GLN A 38 0.54 -10.68 5.48
C GLN A 38 1.89 -11.12 4.88
N PHE A 39 2.55 -10.25 4.10
CA PHE A 39 3.90 -10.50 3.60
C PHE A 39 4.91 -10.66 4.75
N LEU A 40 4.93 -9.72 5.71
CA LEU A 40 5.84 -9.77 6.85
C LEU A 40 5.61 -11.03 7.69
N GLU A 41 4.36 -11.45 7.91
CA GLU A 41 4.05 -12.72 8.57
C GLU A 41 4.66 -13.91 7.85
N ALA A 42 4.54 -13.97 6.52
CA ALA A 42 5.15 -15.04 5.72
C ALA A 42 6.67 -15.07 5.86
N VAL A 43 7.30 -13.90 5.93
CA VAL A 43 8.75 -13.77 6.16
C VAL A 43 9.14 -14.33 7.53
N THR A 44 8.39 -14.02 8.59
CA THR A 44 8.68 -14.57 9.93
C THR A 44 8.53 -16.08 10.00
N ARG A 45 7.65 -16.67 9.17
CA ARG A 45 7.46 -18.12 9.05
C ARG A 45 8.52 -18.79 8.16
N LEU A 46 9.32 -18.02 7.42
CA LEU A 46 10.27 -18.49 6.41
C LEU A 46 9.62 -19.37 5.34
N ASP A 47 8.39 -19.01 4.96
CA ASP A 47 7.61 -19.71 3.93
C ASP A 47 7.87 -19.06 2.56
N ASP A 48 8.82 -19.60 1.77
CA ASP A 48 9.26 -18.97 0.52
C ASP A 48 8.15 -18.79 -0.51
N GLU A 49 7.32 -19.81 -0.69
CA GLU A 49 6.18 -19.75 -1.62
C GLU A 49 5.23 -18.62 -1.21
N ALA A 50 4.86 -18.59 0.07
CA ALA A 50 3.91 -17.62 0.55
C ALA A 50 4.50 -16.21 0.68
N MET A 51 5.81 -16.07 0.95
CA MET A 51 6.53 -14.79 0.86
C MET A 51 6.45 -14.21 -0.56
N ARG A 52 6.72 -15.04 -1.59
CA ARG A 52 6.70 -14.61 -3.01
C ARG A 52 5.31 -14.21 -3.46
N ALA A 53 4.32 -15.04 -3.16
CA ALA A 53 2.94 -14.74 -3.51
C ALA A 53 2.45 -13.43 -2.87
N ARG A 54 2.71 -13.24 -1.56
CA ARG A 54 2.23 -12.06 -0.83
C ARG A 54 3.00 -10.80 -1.20
N LEU A 55 4.32 -10.87 -1.38
CA LEU A 55 5.09 -9.72 -1.86
C LEU A 55 4.66 -9.30 -3.27
N ALA A 56 4.37 -10.25 -4.16
CA ALA A 56 3.87 -9.96 -5.49
C ALA A 56 2.50 -9.25 -5.43
N ARG A 57 1.57 -9.74 -4.59
CA ARG A 57 0.26 -9.09 -4.36
C ARG A 57 0.42 -7.67 -3.84
N PHE A 58 1.18 -7.50 -2.75
CA PHE A 58 1.45 -6.18 -2.16
C PHE A 58 2.10 -5.22 -3.17
N THR A 59 3.12 -5.66 -3.91
CA THR A 59 3.79 -4.80 -4.91
C THR A 59 2.83 -4.40 -6.03
N ALA A 60 2.01 -5.32 -6.54
CA ALA A 60 1.07 -5.01 -7.61
C ALA A 60 0.02 -3.98 -7.17
N GLN A 61 -0.47 -4.09 -5.93
CA GLN A 61 -1.38 -3.12 -5.34
C GLN A 61 -0.71 -1.75 -5.16
N LEU A 62 0.49 -1.74 -4.59
CA LEU A 62 1.25 -0.51 -4.34
C LEU A 62 1.59 0.22 -5.64
N ASP A 63 2.07 -0.51 -6.65
CA ASP A 63 2.42 0.06 -7.95
C ASP A 63 1.21 0.65 -8.67
N ARG A 64 0.05 0.00 -8.56
CA ARG A 64 -1.21 0.50 -9.11
C ARG A 64 -1.62 1.79 -8.41
N HIS A 65 -1.55 1.81 -7.09
CA HIS A 65 -1.93 2.96 -6.28
C HIS A 65 -1.04 4.17 -6.59
N MET A 66 0.29 4.01 -6.50
CA MET A 66 1.24 5.09 -6.80
C MET A 66 1.06 5.63 -8.23
N ARG A 67 0.83 4.75 -9.23
CA ARG A 67 0.56 5.20 -10.61
C ARG A 67 -0.73 5.98 -10.73
N PHE A 68 -1.80 5.55 -10.06
CA PHE A 68 -3.04 6.30 -10.04
C PHE A 68 -2.82 7.70 -9.50
N GLU A 69 -2.02 7.85 -8.45
CA GLU A 69 -1.73 9.16 -7.88
C GLU A 69 -0.91 10.01 -8.84
N GLU A 70 0.16 9.47 -9.40
CA GLU A 70 1.03 10.15 -10.36
C GLU A 70 0.28 10.59 -11.62
N ASP A 71 -0.56 9.71 -12.19
CA ASP A 71 -1.26 9.95 -13.45
C ASP A 71 -2.56 10.75 -13.28
N VAL A 72 -3.11 10.82 -12.07
CA VAL A 72 -4.47 11.36 -11.82
C VAL A 72 -4.47 12.36 -10.68
N ALA A 73 -4.24 11.93 -9.45
CA ALA A 73 -4.48 12.76 -8.27
C ALA A 73 -3.50 13.95 -8.19
N VAL A 74 -2.23 13.71 -8.49
CA VAL A 74 -1.17 14.73 -8.56
C VAL A 74 -1.46 15.73 -9.67
N VAL A 75 -1.85 15.26 -10.86
CA VAL A 75 -2.20 16.13 -12.00
C VAL A 75 -3.37 17.04 -11.63
N LEU A 76 -4.43 16.48 -11.05
CA LEU A 76 -5.58 17.25 -10.57
C LEU A 76 -5.18 18.31 -9.54
N LEU A 77 -4.30 17.96 -8.59
CA LEU A 77 -3.87 18.91 -7.57
C LEU A 77 -3.01 20.03 -8.16
N LEU A 78 -2.09 19.71 -9.09
CA LEU A 78 -1.24 20.71 -9.74
C LEU A 78 -2.06 21.75 -10.50
N ASP A 79 -3.11 21.31 -11.20
CA ASP A 79 -3.99 22.21 -11.96
C ASP A 79 -4.79 23.14 -11.04
N LEU A 80 -5.14 22.69 -9.84
CA LEU A 80 -6.01 23.42 -8.90
C LEU A 80 -5.25 24.22 -7.83
N ALA A 81 -4.03 23.81 -7.51
CA ALA A 81 -3.21 24.36 -6.44
C ALA A 81 -1.71 24.22 -6.76
N PRO A 82 -1.17 24.95 -7.77
CA PRO A 82 0.25 24.92 -8.13
C PRO A 82 1.20 25.19 -6.96
N GLU A 83 0.74 25.94 -5.94
CA GLU A 83 1.46 26.19 -4.70
C GLU A 83 1.79 24.93 -3.89
N SER A 84 1.14 23.79 -4.21
CA SER A 84 1.30 22.51 -3.50
C SER A 84 2.42 21.64 -4.06
N ALA A 85 3.28 22.19 -4.93
CA ALA A 85 4.41 21.49 -5.54
C ALA A 85 5.34 20.83 -4.51
N ASP A 86 5.58 21.48 -3.36
CA ASP A 86 6.41 20.92 -2.29
C ASP A 86 5.78 19.68 -1.65
N GLU A 87 4.45 19.64 -1.52
CA GLU A 87 3.76 18.48 -0.96
C GLU A 87 3.78 17.30 -1.95
N ILE A 88 3.59 17.57 -3.24
CA ILE A 88 3.71 16.58 -4.30
C ILE A 88 5.13 15.99 -4.33
N ALA A 89 6.16 16.84 -4.22
CA ALA A 89 7.54 16.38 -4.18
C ALA A 89 7.83 15.44 -2.98
N ARG A 90 7.11 15.61 -1.86
CA ARG A 90 7.21 14.69 -0.71
C ARG A 90 6.55 13.34 -1.01
N ILE A 91 5.34 13.33 -1.59
CA ILE A 91 4.65 12.10 -2.02
C ILE A 91 5.54 11.30 -2.99
N GLU A 92 6.05 11.94 -4.05
CA GLU A 92 6.99 11.29 -4.97
C GLU A 92 8.27 10.80 -4.28
N GLY A 93 8.76 11.54 -3.29
CA GLY A 93 9.88 11.16 -2.45
C GLY A 93 9.60 9.85 -1.70
N ASP A 94 8.42 9.75 -1.10
CA ASP A 94 7.95 8.57 -0.38
C ASP A 94 7.80 7.38 -1.33
N HIS A 95 7.22 7.56 -2.53
CA HIS A 95 7.14 6.52 -3.59
C HIS A 95 8.53 5.95 -3.94
N ARG A 96 9.52 6.82 -4.17
CA ARG A 96 10.90 6.39 -4.47
C ARG A 96 11.52 5.61 -3.30
N ILE A 97 11.16 5.92 -2.05
CA ILE A 97 11.63 5.15 -0.89
C ILE A 97 10.93 3.80 -0.83
N LEU A 98 9.61 3.75 -1.04
CA LEU A 98 8.82 2.51 -1.07
C LEU A 98 9.33 1.52 -2.13
N VAL A 99 9.55 1.98 -3.36
CA VAL A 99 10.14 1.17 -4.44
C VAL A 99 11.49 0.57 -4.03
N ARG A 100 12.34 1.35 -3.35
CA ARG A 100 13.64 0.86 -2.84
C ARG A 100 13.47 -0.17 -1.73
N CYS A 101 12.49 0.01 -0.85
CA CYS A 101 12.19 -0.93 0.22
C CYS A 101 11.65 -2.26 -0.32
N VAL A 102 10.76 -2.23 -1.31
CA VAL A 102 10.28 -3.43 -2.02
C VAL A 102 11.44 -4.16 -2.70
N ALA A 103 12.34 -3.45 -3.37
CA ALA A 103 13.52 -4.06 -3.98
C ALA A 103 14.45 -4.70 -2.93
N ALA A 104 14.58 -4.11 -1.74
CA ALA A 104 15.34 -4.68 -0.64
C ALA A 104 14.67 -5.96 -0.09
N ALA A 105 13.34 -5.94 0.08
CA ALA A 105 12.56 -7.10 0.50
C ALA A 105 12.73 -8.28 -0.49
N ARG A 106 12.69 -8.03 -1.80
CA ARG A 106 12.95 -9.06 -2.82
C ARG A 106 14.35 -9.67 -2.68
N ARG A 107 15.39 -8.83 -2.52
CA ARG A 107 16.76 -9.32 -2.31
C ARG A 107 16.88 -10.15 -1.04
N LEU A 108 16.26 -9.73 0.06
CA LEU A 108 16.24 -10.49 1.30
C LEU A 108 15.64 -11.88 1.09
N MET A 109 14.55 -12.00 0.35
CA MET A 109 13.95 -13.31 0.08
C MET A 109 14.88 -14.23 -0.70
N ASP A 110 15.55 -13.70 -1.72
CA ASP A 110 16.52 -14.48 -2.49
C ASP A 110 17.71 -14.91 -1.61
N GLU A 111 18.17 -14.06 -0.70
CA GLU A 111 19.18 -14.42 0.29
C GLU A 111 18.71 -15.48 1.29
N LEU A 112 17.45 -15.40 1.75
CA LEU A 112 16.87 -16.38 2.67
C LEU A 112 16.76 -17.76 2.03
N ALA A 113 16.42 -17.82 0.75
CA ALA A 113 16.24 -19.07 0.01
C ALA A 113 17.53 -19.90 -0.13
N VAL A 114 18.70 -19.24 -0.14
CA VAL A 114 20.01 -19.90 -0.31
C VAL A 114 20.87 -19.91 0.96
N SER A 115 20.36 -19.37 2.08
CA SER A 115 21.12 -19.25 3.32
C SER A 115 21.14 -20.58 4.10
N ASP A 116 22.32 -20.97 4.58
CA ASP A 116 22.48 -22.08 5.53
C ASP A 116 21.95 -21.75 6.95
N ALA A 117 21.62 -20.47 7.21
CA ALA A 117 21.11 -20.00 8.49
C ALA A 117 20.03 -18.92 8.31
N PRO A 118 18.88 -19.24 7.68
CA PRO A 118 17.90 -18.25 7.20
C PRO A 118 17.32 -17.40 8.34
N ARG A 119 17.08 -17.99 9.51
CA ARG A 119 16.64 -17.22 10.70
C ARG A 119 17.64 -16.15 11.12
N ARG A 120 18.94 -16.46 11.09
CA ARG A 120 20.00 -15.51 11.45
C ARG A 120 20.14 -14.42 10.39
N THR A 121 20.00 -14.79 9.11
CA THR A 121 19.94 -13.81 8.00
C THR A 121 18.77 -12.85 8.20
N LEU A 122 17.57 -13.36 8.48
CA LEU A 122 16.38 -12.56 8.76
C LEU A 122 16.62 -11.57 9.91
N VAL A 123 17.10 -12.05 11.07
CA VAL A 123 17.36 -11.20 12.24
C VAL A 123 18.29 -10.02 11.91
N ARG A 124 19.34 -10.25 11.10
CA ARG A 124 20.27 -9.19 10.68
C ARG A 124 19.65 -8.15 9.74
N ARG A 125 18.54 -8.48 9.11
CA ARG A 125 17.88 -7.69 8.07
C ARG A 125 16.50 -7.17 8.49
N LEU A 126 16.09 -7.40 9.74
CA LEU A 126 14.81 -6.93 10.28
C LEU A 126 14.60 -5.41 10.10
N GLY A 127 15.67 -4.61 10.22
CA GLY A 127 15.58 -3.17 10.02
C GLY A 127 15.11 -2.76 8.63
N GLU A 128 15.38 -3.55 7.59
CA GLU A 128 14.91 -3.26 6.23
C GLU A 128 13.42 -3.56 6.06
N LEU A 129 12.94 -4.61 6.72
CA LEU A 129 11.52 -4.97 6.73
C LEU A 129 10.69 -3.96 7.53
N ASN A 130 11.19 -3.54 8.69
CA ASN A 130 10.56 -2.49 9.49
C ASN A 130 10.49 -1.18 8.71
N ARG A 131 11.57 -0.81 8.00
CA ARG A 131 11.60 0.40 7.18
C ARG A 131 10.51 0.39 6.10
N LEU A 132 10.22 -0.75 5.46
CA LEU A 132 9.13 -0.83 4.49
C LEU A 132 7.79 -0.44 5.14
N ARG A 133 7.49 -1.00 6.32
CA ARG A 133 6.26 -0.73 7.04
C ARG A 133 6.17 0.72 7.51
N GLU A 134 7.24 1.23 8.12
CA GLU A 134 7.32 2.61 8.62
C GLU A 134 7.12 3.63 7.49
N VAL A 135 7.75 3.42 6.32
CA VAL A 135 7.59 4.33 5.18
C VAL A 135 6.16 4.28 4.66
N LEU A 136 5.55 3.09 4.59
CA LEU A 136 4.15 2.96 4.18
C LEU A 136 3.22 3.69 5.15
N GLU A 137 3.37 3.48 6.47
CA GLU A 137 2.60 4.18 7.50
C GLU A 137 2.74 5.71 7.41
N HIS A 138 3.97 6.21 7.23
CA HIS A 138 4.23 7.64 7.09
C HIS A 138 3.64 8.24 5.82
N HIS A 139 3.69 7.49 4.71
CA HIS A 139 3.10 7.88 3.45
C HIS A 139 1.56 7.93 3.54
N THR A 140 0.94 6.91 4.14
CA THR A 140 -0.50 6.91 4.45
C THR A 140 -0.91 8.14 5.26
N LEU A 141 -0.18 8.45 6.34
CA LEU A 141 -0.48 9.62 7.18
C LEU A 141 -0.41 10.92 6.39
N ARG A 142 0.64 11.09 5.58
CA ARG A 142 0.80 12.30 4.74
C ARG A 142 -0.41 12.48 3.83
N GLU A 143 -0.86 11.41 3.22
CA GLU A 143 -1.97 11.46 2.28
C GLU A 143 -3.31 11.73 2.93
N SER A 144 -3.61 11.01 4.01
CA SER A 144 -4.85 11.12 4.77
C SER A 144 -4.98 12.47 5.48
N GLU A 145 -3.86 13.09 5.90
CA GLU A 145 -3.90 14.35 6.66
C GLU A 145 -3.68 15.60 5.80
N HIS A 146 -3.03 15.46 4.64
CA HIS A 146 -2.63 16.63 3.83
C HIS A 146 -3.09 16.55 2.38
N PHE A 147 -2.70 15.49 1.65
CA PHE A 147 -2.88 15.43 0.20
C PHE A 147 -4.35 15.32 -0.23
N TYR A 148 -5.04 14.24 0.17
CA TYR A 148 -6.44 14.04 -0.20
C TYR A 148 -7.42 15.03 0.44
N PRO A 149 -7.21 15.48 1.70
CA PRO A 149 -8.03 16.56 2.26
C PRO A 149 -7.93 17.87 1.46
N LEU A 150 -6.79 18.13 0.82
CA LEU A 150 -6.66 19.31 -0.04
C LEU A 150 -7.47 19.14 -1.33
N LEU A 151 -7.41 17.96 -1.98
CA LEU A 151 -8.24 17.64 -3.13
C LEU A 151 -9.74 17.73 -2.78
N ASP A 152 -10.17 17.15 -1.67
CA ASP A 152 -11.57 17.17 -1.24
C ASP A 152 -12.12 18.59 -1.04
N ARG A 153 -11.27 19.52 -0.58
CA ARG A 153 -11.62 20.94 -0.39
C ARG A 153 -11.63 21.76 -1.69
N ARG A 154 -10.80 21.40 -2.66
CA ARG A 154 -10.59 22.19 -3.89
C ARG A 154 -11.43 21.70 -5.07
N LEU A 155 -11.75 20.41 -5.12
CA LEU A 155 -12.56 19.80 -6.17
C LEU A 155 -14.05 20.15 -5.99
N ASP A 156 -14.74 20.29 -7.12
CA ASP A 156 -16.19 20.30 -7.11
C ASP A 156 -16.75 18.91 -6.77
N GLU A 157 -18.03 18.88 -6.38
CA GLU A 157 -18.67 17.65 -5.91
C GLU A 157 -18.69 16.52 -6.97
N PRO A 158 -18.97 16.77 -8.27
CA PRO A 158 -18.88 15.73 -9.29
C PRO A 158 -17.48 15.14 -9.44
N THR A 159 -16.44 15.98 -9.53
CA THR A 159 -15.06 15.51 -9.73
C THR A 159 -14.53 14.79 -8.50
N ARG A 160 -14.87 15.27 -7.29
CA ARG A 160 -14.52 14.60 -6.03
C ARG A 160 -15.15 13.20 -5.94
N ARG A 161 -16.42 13.05 -6.34
CA ARG A 161 -17.08 11.73 -6.37
C ARG A 161 -16.47 10.79 -7.40
N ASP A 162 -16.12 11.28 -8.60
CA ASP A 162 -15.42 10.48 -9.60
C ASP A 162 -14.06 9.98 -9.07
N LEU A 163 -13.29 10.88 -8.44
CA LEU A 163 -12.01 10.52 -7.83
C LEU A 163 -12.18 9.45 -6.74
N ALA A 164 -13.15 9.62 -5.83
CA ALA A 164 -13.46 8.64 -4.78
C ALA A 164 -13.88 7.28 -5.37
N MET A 165 -14.76 7.27 -6.38
CA MET A 165 -15.17 6.03 -7.05
C MET A 165 -14.00 5.29 -7.72
N ARG A 166 -13.07 6.03 -8.32
CA ARG A 166 -11.88 5.43 -8.96
C ARG A 166 -10.90 4.87 -7.94
N LEU A 167 -10.78 5.51 -6.77
CA LEU A 167 -10.04 4.97 -5.62
C LEU A 167 -10.71 3.72 -5.06
N ASP A 168 -12.02 3.72 -4.82
CA ASP A 168 -12.76 2.53 -4.36
C ASP A 168 -12.65 1.37 -5.36
N GLY A 169 -12.61 1.67 -6.67
CA GLY A 169 -12.34 0.69 -7.72
C GLY A 169 -10.98 0.00 -7.58
N GLN A 170 -10.01 0.63 -6.90
CA GLN A 170 -8.74 0.00 -6.55
C GLN A 170 -8.87 -1.13 -5.54
N CYS A 171 -9.88 -1.04 -4.67
CA CYS A 171 -10.15 -2.06 -3.67
C CYS A 171 -10.91 -3.25 -4.25
N ALA A 172 -11.84 -3.01 -5.19
CA ALA A 172 -12.75 -4.04 -5.72
C ALA A 172 -12.06 -5.10 -6.61
N GLU A 173 -10.88 -4.80 -7.15
CA GLU A 173 -10.11 -5.73 -7.99
C GLU A 173 -9.13 -6.61 -7.18
N LEU A 174 -9.25 -6.62 -5.84
CA LEU A 174 -8.36 -7.31 -4.92
C LEU A 174 -8.95 -8.59 -4.30
N ASP A 175 -10.21 -8.89 -4.64
CA ASP A 175 -10.95 -10.13 -4.36
C ASP A 175 -10.89 -11.10 -5.57
#